data_AF-A0A926U027-F1
#
_entry.id   AF-A0A926U027-F1
#
_cell.length_a   1.000
_cell.length_b   1.000
_cell.length_c   1.000
_cell.angle_alpha   90.00
_cell.angle_beta   90.00
_cell.angle_gamma   90.00
#
_symmetry.space_group_name_H-M   'P 1'
#
loop_
_entity.id
_entity.type
_entity.pdbx_description
1 polymer ?
#
loop_
_entity_poly.entity_id
_entity_poly.type
_entity_poly.pdbx_seq_one_letter_code
_entity_poly.pdbx_strand_id
1 'polypeptide(L)'
;MAISFVGFISLSVLLAAGSFLPRRWQHRSQASCQYKVCAIQFDIHTNILVPVYTDSFDWRNHLPLPLHQQQYLGFGWGDRNWYMNPPTELSDTLSRGLQAMFFSDASVLGIQAYDRLPTQNIKCVGVTRSDYLKLMEFLQNAMQRNQQGEVIQLSNHPPTQTNYFKAIGHYSILHNSNHWTAEGLDTVQINTPLWAGFSFAIMRQIEATCL
;
A
#
# COMPACT_ATOMS: atom_id res chain seq x y z
N MET A 1 -32.56 12.54 17.29
CA MET A 1 -31.80 13.40 16.35
C MET A 1 -30.51 13.94 16.97
N ALA A 2 -30.52 14.55 18.17
CA ALA A 2 -29.31 15.08 18.82
C ALA A 2 -28.28 14.00 19.23
N ILE A 3 -28.72 12.84 19.71
CA ILE A 3 -27.83 11.73 20.14
C ILE A 3 -27.02 11.19 18.95
N SER A 4 -27.63 11.06 17.78
CA SER A 4 -26.97 10.61 16.56
C SER A 4 -25.90 11.61 16.09
N PHE A 5 -26.18 12.91 16.17
CA PHE A 5 -25.25 13.97 15.77
C PHE A 5 -24.00 14.04 16.69
N VAL A 6 -24.19 13.94 18.02
CA VAL A 6 -23.08 13.87 18.98
C VAL A 6 -22.24 12.61 18.77
N GLY A 7 -22.88 11.47 18.45
CA GLY A 7 -22.19 10.23 18.12
C GLY A 7 -21.29 10.35 16.88
N PHE A 8 -21.79 10.97 15.81
CA PHE A 8 -21.00 11.21 14.59
C PHE A 8 -19.79 12.11 14.85
N ILE A 9 -19.99 13.23 15.55
CA ILE A 9 -18.87 14.14 15.89
C ILE A 9 -17.81 13.41 16.73
N SER A 10 -18.25 12.62 17.72
CA SER A 10 -17.34 11.87 18.59
C SER A 10 -16.52 10.86 17.79
N LEU A 11 -17.15 10.11 16.88
CA LEU A 11 -16.45 9.18 16.00
C LEU A 11 -15.47 9.89 15.07
N SER A 12 -15.87 11.00 14.44
CA SER A 12 -14.98 11.78 13.57
C SER A 12 -13.76 12.31 14.31
N VAL A 13 -13.94 12.79 15.55
CA VAL A 13 -12.82 13.25 16.40
C VAL A 13 -11.90 12.10 16.78
N LEU A 14 -12.44 10.94 17.13
CA LEU A 14 -11.65 9.75 17.46
C LEU A 14 -10.83 9.24 16.26
N LEU A 15 -11.45 9.17 15.08
CA LEU A 15 -10.77 8.78 13.85
C LEU A 15 -9.66 9.80 13.50
N ALA A 16 -9.97 11.11 13.56
CA ALA A 16 -8.98 12.15 13.34
C ALA A 16 -7.79 12.01 14.31
N ALA A 17 -8.04 11.86 15.62
CA ALA A 17 -6.99 11.62 16.61
C ALA A 17 -6.18 10.36 16.28
N GLY A 18 -6.85 9.26 15.90
CA GLY A 18 -6.20 8.02 15.49
C GLY A 18 -5.28 8.17 14.27
N SER A 19 -5.56 9.10 13.35
CA SER A 19 -4.67 9.41 12.22
C SER A 19 -3.40 10.18 12.63
N PHE A 20 -3.42 10.91 13.74
CA PHE A 20 -2.24 11.65 14.23
C PHE A 20 -1.40 10.87 15.23
N LEU A 21 -2.01 9.93 15.96
CA LEU A 21 -1.32 9.15 16.99
C LEU A 21 -0.55 7.98 16.37
N PRO A 22 0.74 7.80 16.74
CA PRO A 22 1.51 6.66 16.29
C PRO A 22 0.99 5.37 16.93
N ARG A 23 1.10 4.26 16.20
CA ARG A 23 0.84 2.91 16.70
C ARG A 23 1.88 2.50 17.74
N ARG A 24 3.13 2.95 17.57
CA ARG A 24 4.25 2.68 18.48
C ARG A 24 4.89 3.99 18.92
N TRP A 25 4.98 4.21 20.23
CA TRP A 25 5.62 5.41 20.80
C TRP A 25 7.15 5.28 20.90
N GLN A 26 7.66 4.06 20.81
CA GLN A 26 9.09 3.78 20.82
C GLN A 26 9.58 3.55 19.40
N HIS A 27 10.60 4.32 19.02
CA HIS A 27 11.27 4.18 17.73
C HIS A 27 12.36 3.12 17.85
N ARG A 28 12.39 2.19 16.89
CA ARG A 28 13.43 1.15 16.86
C ARG A 28 14.74 1.75 16.36
N SER A 29 15.86 1.21 16.83
CA SER A 29 17.18 1.50 16.28
C SER A 29 17.18 1.26 14.76
N GLN A 30 17.67 2.22 14.01
CA GLN A 30 17.67 2.20 12.55
C GLN A 30 18.57 1.06 12.04
N ALA A 31 18.04 0.22 11.16
CA ALA A 31 18.86 -0.76 10.44
C ALA A 31 19.61 -0.06 9.29
N SER A 32 20.61 -0.75 8.74
CA SER A 32 21.30 -0.26 7.54
C SER A 32 20.35 -0.17 6.35
N CYS A 33 20.70 0.65 5.36
CA CYS A 33 19.90 0.82 4.14
C CYS A 33 20.05 -0.33 3.12
N GLN A 34 20.63 -1.47 3.52
CA GLN A 34 20.80 -2.64 2.65
C GLN A 34 19.44 -3.23 2.23
N TYR A 35 18.50 -3.36 3.17
CA TYR A 35 17.12 -3.75 2.89
C TYR A 35 16.22 -2.53 3.05
N LYS A 36 15.99 -1.83 1.94
CA LYS A 36 15.21 -0.59 1.91
C LYS A 36 13.74 -0.91 1.67
N VAL A 37 12.86 -0.36 2.50
CA VAL A 37 11.41 -0.35 2.31
C VAL A 37 10.96 1.09 2.26
N CYS A 38 10.18 1.46 1.26
CA CYS A 38 9.64 2.80 1.12
C CYS A 38 8.12 2.79 1.12
N ALA A 39 7.52 3.88 1.59
CA ALA A 39 6.14 4.22 1.29
C ALA A 39 6.13 5.42 0.35
N ILE A 40 5.26 5.38 -0.64
CA ILE A 40 4.98 6.51 -1.53
C ILE A 40 3.50 6.89 -1.43
N GLN A 41 3.21 8.18 -1.51
CA GLN A 41 1.85 8.71 -1.54
C GLN A 41 1.47 9.16 -2.96
N PHE A 42 0.31 8.68 -3.41
CA PHE A 42 -0.39 9.10 -4.62
C PHE A 42 -1.73 9.73 -4.20
N ASP A 43 -1.76 11.05 -4.05
CA ASP A 43 -2.92 11.81 -3.57
C ASP A 43 -3.52 11.19 -2.29
N ILE A 44 -4.61 10.44 -2.43
CA ILE A 44 -5.38 9.83 -1.34
C ILE A 44 -4.96 8.39 -0.99
N HIS A 45 -4.05 7.78 -1.75
CA HIS A 45 -3.59 6.40 -1.58
C HIS A 45 -2.09 6.34 -1.29
N THR A 46 -1.64 5.22 -0.70
CA THR A 46 -0.22 4.90 -0.53
C THR A 46 0.11 3.54 -1.12
N ASN A 47 1.35 3.39 -1.57
CA ASN A 47 1.92 2.12 -2.02
C ASN A 47 3.21 1.81 -1.24
N ILE A 48 3.56 0.53 -1.16
CA ILE A 48 4.83 0.05 -0.61
C ILE A 48 5.82 -0.17 -1.75
N LEU A 49 7.00 0.45 -1.67
CA LEU A 49 8.08 0.32 -2.65
C LEU A 49 9.24 -0.49 -2.09
N VAL A 50 9.71 -1.46 -2.86
CA VAL A 50 10.83 -2.34 -2.52
C VAL A 50 11.73 -2.55 -3.73
N PRO A 51 13.03 -2.84 -3.53
CA PRO A 51 13.91 -3.20 -4.64
C PRO A 51 13.40 -4.42 -5.40
N VAL A 52 13.56 -4.43 -6.72
CA VAL A 52 13.32 -5.62 -7.56
C VAL A 52 14.20 -6.77 -7.10
N TYR A 53 15.45 -6.47 -6.74
CA TYR A 53 16.45 -7.44 -6.34
C TYR A 53 17.23 -6.97 -5.11
N THR A 54 17.49 -7.92 -4.21
CA THR A 54 18.46 -7.83 -3.10
C THR A 54 19.21 -9.16 -3.03
N ASP A 55 20.26 -9.23 -2.22
CA ASP A 55 20.96 -10.50 -1.93
C ASP A 55 20.08 -11.59 -1.28
N SER A 56 18.88 -11.23 -0.81
CA SER A 56 17.99 -12.09 -0.03
C SER A 56 16.66 -12.40 -0.70
N PHE A 57 16.26 -11.62 -1.70
CA PHE A 57 15.01 -11.79 -2.41
C PHE A 57 15.08 -11.20 -3.82
N ASP A 58 14.49 -11.89 -4.79
CA ASP A 58 14.50 -11.51 -6.20
C ASP A 58 13.12 -11.65 -6.83
N TRP A 59 12.42 -10.52 -7.01
CA TRP A 59 11.07 -10.48 -7.57
C TRP A 59 10.96 -11.02 -8.99
N ARG A 60 12.06 -11.10 -9.75
CA ARG A 60 12.08 -11.67 -11.11
C ARG A 60 11.69 -13.14 -11.13
N ASN A 61 11.85 -13.85 -10.02
CA ASN A 61 11.48 -15.26 -9.88
C ASN A 61 10.03 -15.46 -9.39
N HIS A 62 9.34 -14.38 -9.00
CA HIS A 62 8.01 -14.45 -8.38
C HIS A 62 6.91 -13.77 -9.19
N LEU A 63 7.28 -12.92 -10.16
CA LEU A 63 6.36 -12.18 -11.01
C LEU A 63 6.65 -12.46 -12.49
N PRO A 64 5.62 -12.70 -13.31
CA PRO A 64 5.76 -12.89 -14.76
C PRO A 64 5.92 -11.54 -15.47
N LEU A 65 6.86 -10.70 -15.03
CA LEU A 65 7.08 -9.35 -15.52
C LEU A 65 8.47 -9.19 -16.13
N PRO A 66 8.64 -8.46 -17.25
CA PRO A 66 9.92 -8.24 -17.91
C PRO A 66 10.76 -7.17 -17.16
N LEU A 67 11.21 -7.48 -15.95
CA LEU A 67 11.97 -6.57 -15.07
C LEU A 67 13.46 -6.59 -15.42
N HIS A 68 13.82 -5.94 -16.53
CA HIS A 68 15.20 -5.91 -17.04
C HIS A 68 16.02 -4.74 -16.49
N GLN A 69 15.41 -3.57 -16.39
CA GLN A 69 16.10 -2.31 -16.03
C GLN A 69 15.54 -1.69 -14.76
N GLN A 70 14.33 -2.08 -14.35
CA GLN A 70 13.64 -1.52 -13.21
C GLN A 70 14.34 -1.93 -11.93
N GLN A 71 14.58 -0.95 -11.06
CA GLN A 71 15.25 -1.13 -9.77
C GLN A 71 14.27 -1.34 -8.63
N TYR A 72 13.04 -0.84 -8.76
CA TYR A 72 12.03 -0.87 -7.70
C TYR A 72 10.66 -1.31 -8.23
N LEU A 73 9.88 -1.92 -7.34
CA LEU A 73 8.46 -2.22 -7.54
C LEU A 73 7.65 -1.52 -6.46
N GLY A 74 6.59 -0.84 -6.87
CA GLY A 74 5.57 -0.27 -6.00
C GLY A 74 4.32 -1.13 -6.02
N PHE A 75 3.89 -1.56 -4.84
CA PHE A 75 2.72 -2.40 -4.62
C PHE A 75 1.60 -1.56 -4.02
N GLY A 76 0.50 -1.44 -4.75
CA GLY A 76 -0.74 -0.80 -4.29
C GLY A 76 -1.90 -1.78 -4.32
N TRP A 77 -2.59 -1.93 -3.20
CA TRP A 77 -3.76 -2.79 -3.07
C TRP A 77 -5.02 -1.94 -2.91
N GLY A 78 -6.11 -2.31 -3.58
CA GLY A 78 -7.35 -1.56 -3.46
C GLY A 78 -8.54 -2.19 -4.17
N ASP A 79 -9.64 -1.44 -4.24
CA ASP A 79 -10.81 -1.82 -5.04
C ASP A 79 -10.44 -1.95 -6.52
N ARG A 80 -10.85 -3.07 -7.13
CA ARG A 80 -10.51 -3.41 -8.51
C ARG A 80 -11.00 -2.39 -9.52
N ASN A 81 -12.25 -1.93 -9.38
CA ASN A 81 -12.84 -1.03 -10.37
C ASN A 81 -12.22 0.37 -10.27
N TRP A 82 -11.97 0.84 -9.05
CA TRP A 82 -11.31 2.13 -8.80
C TRP A 82 -9.88 2.16 -9.35
N TYR A 83 -9.07 1.13 -9.08
CA TYR A 83 -7.67 1.10 -9.50
C TYR A 83 -7.50 0.88 -11.01
N MET A 84 -8.31 0.02 -11.62
CA MET A 84 -8.17 -0.30 -13.04
C MET A 84 -8.87 0.70 -13.95
N ASN A 85 -9.91 1.39 -13.46
CA ASN A 85 -10.70 2.37 -14.21
C ASN A 85 -10.94 3.63 -13.36
N PRO A 86 -9.88 4.40 -13.07
CA PRO A 86 -10.00 5.58 -12.23
C PRO A 86 -10.96 6.60 -12.86
N PRO A 87 -11.88 7.18 -12.08
CA PRO A 87 -12.82 8.17 -12.59
C PRO A 87 -12.09 9.43 -13.05
N THR A 88 -12.52 9.99 -14.19
CA THR A 88 -12.00 11.27 -14.70
C THR A 88 -12.87 12.45 -14.30
N GLU A 89 -14.16 12.21 -14.03
CA GLU A 89 -15.14 13.23 -13.66
C GLU A 89 -15.47 13.17 -12.16
N LEU A 90 -15.83 14.32 -11.58
CA LEU A 90 -16.11 14.42 -10.14
C LEU A 90 -17.35 13.60 -9.71
N SER A 91 -18.40 13.57 -10.52
CA SER A 91 -19.61 12.79 -10.25
C SER A 91 -19.33 11.28 -10.21
N ASP A 92 -18.45 10.82 -11.09
CA ASP A 92 -18.01 9.42 -11.16
C ASP A 92 -17.09 9.09 -9.99
N THR A 93 -16.27 10.05 -9.55
CA THR A 93 -15.41 9.94 -8.37
C THR A 93 -16.24 9.69 -7.10
N LEU A 94 -17.31 10.44 -6.90
CA LEU A 94 -18.18 10.27 -5.73
C LEU A 94 -18.91 8.92 -5.77
N SER A 95 -19.53 8.59 -6.90
CA SER A 95 -20.32 7.35 -7.03
C SER A 95 -19.45 6.09 -6.95
N ARG A 96 -18.32 6.05 -7.67
CA ARG A 96 -17.35 4.93 -7.60
C ARG A 96 -16.66 4.87 -6.24
N GLY A 97 -16.40 6.02 -5.61
CA GLY A 97 -15.81 6.06 -4.27
C GLY A 97 -16.74 5.43 -3.24
N LEU A 98 -18.03 5.77 -3.28
CA LEU A 98 -19.04 5.15 -2.42
C LEU A 98 -19.20 3.65 -2.73
N GLN A 99 -19.19 3.26 -4.01
CA GLN A 99 -19.23 1.85 -4.39
C GLN A 99 -18.02 1.10 -3.83
N ALA A 100 -16.80 1.62 -3.99
CA ALA A 100 -15.61 0.99 -3.44
C ALA A 100 -15.69 0.90 -1.90
N MET A 101 -16.15 1.95 -1.23
CA MET A 101 -16.19 1.98 0.23
C MET A 101 -17.22 1.03 0.86
N PHE A 102 -18.37 0.82 0.21
CA PHE A 102 -19.50 0.10 0.82
C PHE A 102 -19.91 -1.19 0.09
N PHE A 103 -19.52 -1.34 -1.18
CA PHE A 103 -19.97 -2.40 -2.08
C PHE A 103 -18.84 -2.87 -3.01
N SER A 104 -17.62 -2.98 -2.49
CA SER A 104 -16.49 -3.52 -3.27
C SER A 104 -16.72 -5.00 -3.55
N ASP A 105 -16.65 -5.39 -4.82
CA ASP A 105 -16.84 -6.78 -5.23
C ASP A 105 -15.53 -7.58 -5.24
N ALA A 106 -14.39 -6.90 -5.42
CA ALA A 106 -13.09 -7.54 -5.58
C ALA A 106 -11.94 -6.56 -5.35
N SER A 107 -10.83 -7.11 -4.86
CA SER A 107 -9.58 -6.38 -4.67
C SER A 107 -8.60 -6.64 -5.82
N VAL A 108 -7.74 -5.67 -6.09
CA VAL A 108 -6.66 -5.74 -7.08
C VAL A 108 -5.33 -5.32 -6.46
N LEU A 109 -4.24 -5.90 -6.95
CA LEU A 109 -2.88 -5.49 -6.63
C LEU A 109 -2.25 -4.88 -7.89
N GLY A 110 -2.06 -3.56 -7.86
CA GLY A 110 -1.28 -2.84 -8.86
C GLY A 110 0.20 -2.90 -8.51
N ILE A 111 1.00 -3.48 -9.40
CA ILE A 111 2.46 -3.54 -9.29
C ILE A 111 3.06 -2.62 -10.36
N GLN A 112 3.57 -1.47 -9.92
CA GLN A 112 4.23 -0.49 -10.79
C GLN A 112 5.74 -0.68 -10.75
N ALA A 113 6.37 -0.75 -11.91
CA ALA A 113 7.82 -0.89 -12.01
C ALA A 113 8.49 0.49 -12.22
N TYR A 114 9.62 0.71 -11.55
CA TYR A 114 10.35 1.98 -11.59
C TYR A 114 11.84 1.75 -11.87
N ASP A 115 12.39 2.54 -12.81
CA ASP A 115 13.81 2.53 -13.12
C ASP A 115 14.66 3.07 -11.96
N ARG A 116 14.09 3.96 -11.14
CA ARG A 116 14.69 4.55 -9.95
C ARG A 116 13.61 4.97 -8.96
N LEU A 117 13.97 5.21 -7.70
CA LEU A 117 13.03 5.77 -6.72
C LEU A 117 12.48 7.13 -7.21
N PRO A 118 11.17 7.36 -7.08
CA PRO A 118 10.59 8.68 -7.23
C PRO A 118 11.22 9.69 -6.26
N THR A 119 11.26 10.96 -6.63
CA THR A 119 11.94 12.02 -5.85
C THR A 119 11.01 12.77 -4.89
N GLN A 120 9.70 12.58 -4.99
CA GLN A 120 8.69 13.29 -4.21
C GLN A 120 7.73 12.33 -3.54
N ASN A 121 7.15 12.78 -2.42
CA ASN A 121 6.12 12.04 -1.67
C ASN A 121 6.53 10.62 -1.29
N ILE A 122 7.83 10.39 -1.09
CA ILE A 122 8.40 9.10 -0.73
C ILE A 122 9.14 9.20 0.60
N LYS A 123 9.05 8.14 1.40
CA LYS A 123 9.84 7.98 2.62
C LYS A 123 10.37 6.56 2.68
N CYS A 124 11.68 6.42 2.85
CA CYS A 124 12.38 5.14 2.84
C CYS A 124 13.05 4.86 4.17
N VAL A 125 12.94 3.63 4.64
CA VAL A 125 13.47 3.15 5.91
C VAL A 125 14.28 1.87 5.66
N GLY A 126 15.45 1.79 6.29
CA GLY A 126 16.24 0.56 6.36
C GLY A 126 15.64 -0.40 7.38
N VAL A 127 15.42 -1.65 6.99
CA VAL A 127 14.88 -2.70 7.87
C VAL A 127 15.87 -3.85 8.01
N THR A 128 15.65 -4.71 9.01
CA THR A 128 16.45 -5.93 9.14
C THR A 128 16.13 -6.90 8.01
N ARG A 129 17.07 -7.80 7.68
CA ARG A 129 16.85 -8.88 6.70
C ARG A 129 15.59 -9.70 7.01
N SER A 130 15.39 -10.06 8.28
CA SER A 130 14.24 -10.86 8.71
C SER A 130 12.92 -10.11 8.54
N ASP A 131 12.90 -8.81 8.84
CA ASP A 131 11.70 -8.00 8.64
C ASP A 131 11.43 -7.84 7.14
N TYR A 132 12.46 -7.57 6.33
CA TYR A 132 12.33 -7.50 4.87
C TYR A 132 11.67 -8.75 4.26
N LEU A 133 12.11 -9.95 4.65
CA LEU A 133 11.53 -11.20 4.15
C LEU A 133 10.07 -11.40 4.57
N LYS A 134 9.67 -10.96 5.78
CA LYS A 134 8.25 -10.96 6.20
C LYS A 134 7.41 -10.04 5.32
N LEU A 135 7.94 -8.89 4.91
CA LEU A 135 7.25 -8.03 3.96
C LEU A 135 7.11 -8.68 2.59
N MET A 136 8.15 -9.35 2.08
CA MET A 136 8.06 -10.07 0.80
C MET A 136 6.98 -11.15 0.85
N GLU A 137 6.85 -11.85 1.98
CA GLU A 137 5.77 -12.81 2.21
C GLU A 137 4.39 -12.11 2.25
N PHE A 138 4.25 -11.01 3.00
CA PHE A 138 3.03 -10.21 3.04
C PHE A 138 2.57 -9.78 1.63
N LEU A 139 3.50 -9.23 0.84
CA LEU A 139 3.22 -8.79 -0.53
C LEU A 139 2.86 -9.97 -1.45
N GLN A 140 3.50 -11.13 -1.29
CA GLN A 140 3.16 -12.33 -2.04
C GLN A 140 1.79 -12.90 -1.68
N ASN A 141 1.44 -12.89 -0.40
CA ASN A 141 0.16 -13.39 0.10
C ASN A 141 -1.03 -12.50 -0.27
N ALA A 142 -0.77 -11.24 -0.67
CA ALA A 142 -1.79 -10.39 -1.26
C ALA A 142 -2.22 -10.83 -2.66
N MET A 143 -1.41 -11.62 -3.38
CA MET A 143 -1.71 -12.07 -4.74
C MET A 143 -2.55 -13.36 -4.75
N GLN A 144 -3.63 -13.37 -5.53
CA GLN A 144 -4.39 -14.58 -5.78
C GLN A 144 -3.66 -15.46 -6.82
N ARG A 145 -3.61 -16.76 -6.55
CA ARG A 145 -3.01 -17.77 -7.42
C ARG A 145 -4.07 -18.69 -8.05
N ASN A 146 -3.80 -19.18 -9.25
CA ASN A 146 -4.61 -20.21 -9.90
C ASN A 146 -4.32 -21.61 -9.31
N GLN A 147 -4.97 -22.65 -9.85
CA GLN A 147 -4.78 -24.03 -9.40
C GLN A 147 -3.35 -24.56 -9.64
N GLN A 148 -2.59 -23.93 -10.54
CA GLN A 148 -1.22 -24.25 -10.88
C GLN A 148 -0.21 -23.50 -10.00
N GLY A 149 -0.67 -22.65 -9.08
CA GLY A 149 0.18 -21.85 -8.19
C GLY A 149 0.70 -20.54 -8.81
N GLU A 150 0.24 -20.19 -10.00
CA GLU A 150 0.66 -18.98 -10.73
C GLU A 150 -0.20 -17.78 -10.33
N VAL A 151 0.41 -16.59 -10.26
CA VAL A 151 -0.31 -15.35 -9.98
C VAL A 151 -1.23 -14.98 -11.15
N ILE A 152 -2.44 -14.50 -10.85
CA ILE A 152 -3.44 -14.20 -11.88
C ILE A 152 -3.34 -12.74 -12.31
N GLN A 153 -2.71 -12.47 -13.46
CA GLN A 153 -2.69 -11.14 -14.07
C GLN A 153 -4.04 -10.83 -14.73
N LEU A 154 -4.53 -9.60 -14.52
CA LEU A 154 -5.79 -9.09 -15.09
C LEU A 154 -5.54 -8.21 -16.32
N SER A 155 -4.62 -7.25 -16.20
CA SER A 155 -4.27 -6.32 -17.27
C SER A 155 -2.93 -5.64 -16.99
N ASN A 156 -2.54 -4.75 -17.89
CA ASN A 156 -1.45 -3.81 -17.69
C ASN A 156 -1.86 -2.40 -18.11
N HIS A 157 -1.09 -1.42 -17.64
CA HIS A 157 -1.17 -0.03 -18.02
C HIS A 157 0.23 0.44 -18.45
N PRO A 158 0.59 0.28 -19.73
CA PRO A 158 1.92 0.56 -20.24
C PRO A 158 2.46 1.97 -19.94
N PRO A 159 1.66 3.05 -20.00
CA PRO A 159 2.17 4.41 -19.74
C PRO A 159 2.81 4.59 -18.36
N THR A 160 2.32 3.87 -17.35
CA THR A 160 2.86 3.93 -15.98
C THR A 160 3.70 2.71 -15.63
N GLN A 161 3.84 1.74 -16.54
CA GLN A 161 4.45 0.43 -16.27
C GLN A 161 3.77 -0.32 -15.10
N THR A 162 2.45 -0.17 -14.96
CA THR A 162 1.67 -0.84 -13.91
C THR A 162 1.06 -2.13 -14.44
N ASN A 163 1.19 -3.24 -13.71
CA ASN A 163 0.51 -4.50 -13.99
C ASN A 163 -0.47 -4.80 -12.87
N TYR A 164 -1.70 -5.18 -13.21
CA TYR A 164 -2.76 -5.44 -12.25
C TYR A 164 -2.98 -6.94 -12.09
N PHE A 165 -2.95 -7.42 -10.86
CA PHE A 165 -3.15 -8.81 -10.49
C PHE A 165 -4.39 -8.95 -9.60
N LYS A 166 -5.08 -10.10 -9.67
CA LYS A 166 -6.12 -10.41 -8.70
C LYS A 166 -5.51 -10.45 -7.30
N ALA A 167 -6.17 -9.80 -6.34
CA ALA A 167 -5.71 -9.76 -4.97
C ALA A 167 -6.65 -10.47 -4.01
N ILE A 168 -6.07 -11.01 -2.94
CA ILE A 168 -6.79 -11.55 -1.79
C ILE A 168 -7.16 -10.40 -0.85
N GLY A 169 -8.31 -10.52 -0.19
CA GLY A 169 -8.84 -9.54 0.76
C GLY A 169 -10.06 -8.79 0.21
N HIS A 170 -10.72 -8.05 1.09
CA HIS A 170 -11.96 -7.32 0.79
C HIS A 170 -11.82 -5.85 1.14
N TYR A 171 -11.84 -4.99 0.13
CA TYR A 171 -11.77 -3.54 0.30
C TYR A 171 -13.07 -2.99 0.92
N SER A 172 -12.95 -2.05 1.85
CA SER A 172 -14.08 -1.34 2.44
C SER A 172 -13.65 0.00 3.04
N ILE A 173 -14.60 0.77 3.56
CA ILE A 173 -14.32 1.99 4.32
C ILE A 173 -13.48 1.73 5.59
N LEU A 174 -13.57 0.53 6.17
CA LEU A 174 -12.82 0.13 7.37
C LEU A 174 -11.46 -0.52 7.04
N HIS A 175 -11.30 -1.02 5.81
CA HIS A 175 -10.07 -1.63 5.32
C HIS A 175 -9.83 -1.19 3.88
N ASN A 176 -9.15 -0.06 3.74
CA ASN A 176 -8.84 0.54 2.45
C ASN A 176 -7.34 0.39 2.12
N SER A 177 -6.91 0.93 0.97
CA SER A 177 -5.51 0.90 0.50
C SER A 177 -4.47 1.40 1.52
N ASN A 178 -4.84 2.41 2.31
CA ASN A 178 -3.98 3.00 3.32
C ASN A 178 -3.86 2.04 4.53
N HIS A 179 -4.96 1.41 4.95
CA HIS A 179 -4.91 0.36 5.98
C HIS A 179 -4.04 -0.82 5.55
N TRP A 180 -4.19 -1.31 4.33
CA TRP A 180 -3.37 -2.39 3.79
C TRP A 180 -1.87 -2.00 3.74
N THR A 181 -1.56 -0.77 3.36
CA THR A 181 -0.18 -0.26 3.39
C THR A 181 0.35 -0.22 4.82
N ALA A 182 -0.45 0.26 5.77
CA ALA A 182 -0.07 0.29 7.18
C ALA A 182 0.18 -1.11 7.76
N GLU A 183 -0.62 -2.11 7.38
CA GLU A 183 -0.40 -3.51 7.77
C GLU A 183 0.96 -4.01 7.28
N GLY A 184 1.28 -3.79 6.00
CA GLY A 184 2.57 -4.18 5.43
C GLY A 184 3.76 -3.50 6.13
N LEU A 185 3.67 -2.19 6.38
CA LEU A 185 4.70 -1.44 7.10
C LEU A 185 4.86 -1.91 8.56
N ASP A 186 3.76 -2.22 9.23
CA ASP A 186 3.77 -2.69 10.63
C ASP A 186 4.41 -4.09 10.75
N THR A 187 4.30 -4.95 9.72
CA THR A 187 4.99 -6.26 9.69
C THR A 187 6.51 -6.12 9.79
N VAL A 188 7.05 -4.99 9.31
CA VAL A 188 8.48 -4.66 9.36
C VAL A 188 8.84 -3.60 10.38
N GLN A 189 7.91 -3.34 11.30
CA GLN A 189 8.10 -2.44 12.43
C GLN A 189 8.34 -0.98 12.02
N ILE A 190 7.98 -0.60 10.80
CA ILE A 190 7.87 0.80 10.41
C ILE A 190 6.59 1.35 11.06
N ASN A 191 6.71 2.50 11.72
CA ASN A 191 5.59 3.06 12.47
C ASN A 191 4.46 3.52 11.55
N THR A 192 3.23 3.37 12.03
CA THR A 192 1.99 3.66 11.30
C THR A 192 1.00 4.36 12.23
N PRO A 193 -0.05 5.02 11.71
CA PRO A 193 -1.06 5.62 12.58
C PRO A 193 -1.92 4.53 13.25
N LEU A 194 -2.57 4.86 14.36
CA LEU A 194 -3.59 4.00 14.96
C LEU A 194 -4.77 3.77 13.99
N TRP A 195 -5.14 4.80 13.24
CA TRP A 195 -6.13 4.72 12.16
C TRP A 195 -5.55 5.22 10.83
N ALA A 196 -5.43 4.30 9.88
CA ALA A 196 -4.79 4.49 8.59
C ALA A 196 -5.80 4.78 7.47
N GLY A 197 -6.83 5.60 7.74
CA GLY A 197 -7.83 5.97 6.73
C GLY A 197 -7.26 6.80 5.58
N PHE A 198 -6.23 7.59 5.84
CA PHE A 198 -5.68 8.59 4.92
C PHE A 198 -4.20 8.37 4.63
N SER A 199 -3.79 8.68 3.40
CA SER A 199 -2.40 8.58 2.94
C SER A 199 -1.44 9.44 3.76
N PHE A 200 -1.81 10.69 4.05
CA PHE A 200 -0.99 11.60 4.85
C PHE A 200 -0.73 11.06 6.27
N ALA A 201 -1.69 10.32 6.84
CA ALA A 201 -1.58 9.77 8.18
C ALA A 201 -0.45 8.74 8.25
N ILE A 202 -0.31 7.91 7.20
CA ILE A 202 0.81 6.96 7.06
C ILE A 202 2.12 7.72 6.91
N MET A 203 2.18 8.62 5.92
CA MET A 203 3.42 9.34 5.60
C MET A 203 3.93 10.14 6.80
N ARG A 204 3.05 10.68 7.65
CA ARG A 204 3.43 11.41 8.86
C ARG A 204 4.19 10.56 9.87
N GLN A 205 3.85 9.28 10.02
CA GLN A 205 4.46 8.42 11.05
C GLN A 205 5.80 7.81 10.62
N ILE A 206 6.13 7.87 9.33
CA ILE A 206 7.38 7.32 8.81
C ILE A 206 8.50 8.33 9.02
N GLU A 207 9.55 7.91 9.72
CA GLU A 207 10.83 8.61 9.82
C GLU A 207 11.78 8.03 8.78
N ALA A 208 12.08 8.81 7.73
CA ALA A 208 12.94 8.35 6.66
C ALA A 208 14.41 8.28 7.12
N THR A 209 15.08 7.19 6.78
CA THR A 209 16.50 6.95 7.14
C THR A 209 17.38 6.62 5.93
N CYS A 210 16.78 6.39 4.76
CA CYS A 210 17.46 5.83 3.59
C CYS A 210 17.07 6.50 2.27
N LEU A 211 17.08 7.83 2.20
CA LEU A 211 16.88 8.57 0.94
C LEU A 211 18.07 8.36 -0.01
#